data_AF-A0A7Y9MBN0-F1
#
_entry.id   AF-A0A7Y9MBN0-F1
#
_cell.length_a   1.000
_cell.length_b   1.000
_cell.length_c   1.000
_cell.angle_alpha   90.00
_cell.angle_beta   90.00
_cell.angle_gamma   90.00
#
_symmetry.space_group_name_H-M   'P 1'
#
loop_
_entity.id
_entity.type
_entity.pdbx_description
1 polymer ?
#
loop_
_entity_poly.entity_id
_entity_poly.type
_entity_poly.pdbx_seq_one_letter_code
_entity_poly.pdbx_strand_id
1 'polypeptide(L)'
;MLWNAVLVTSAVVLAINGVIQIIAPEIFGSRGATMFAVVSILTLVNSLLVASANYPVRALQYFRAYRDLQRFWAELDSTSVRRMPDLANWEARYQRLLDEVPNHTQADFRVAFPPRLRAYWAWKDRRARSRLGARGSSRPPYVATESHELLLLGPWAFARLRVLSSWAFTYLPLALAVLVALTLIPTVRWFLSE
;
A
#
# COMPACT_ATOMS: atom_id res chain seq x y z
N MET A 1 3.03 -6.28 -6.96
CA MET A 1 2.21 -5.36 -7.79
C MET A 1 1.26 -6.08 -8.74
N LEU A 2 1.66 -7.19 -9.40
CA LEU A 2 0.82 -7.95 -10.35
C LEU A 2 -0.58 -8.32 -9.81
N TRP A 3 -0.67 -8.72 -8.54
CA TRP A 3 -1.92 -9.08 -7.87
C TRP A 3 -2.96 -7.96 -7.80
N ASN A 4 -2.52 -6.73 -7.49
CA ASN A 4 -3.42 -5.59 -7.45
C ASN A 4 -3.94 -5.26 -8.84
N ALA A 5 -3.09 -5.36 -9.87
CA ALA A 5 -3.50 -5.16 -11.26
C ALA A 5 -4.57 -6.18 -11.67
N VAL A 6 -4.38 -7.47 -11.38
CA VAL A 6 -5.37 -8.50 -11.72
C VAL A 6 -6.72 -8.26 -11.02
N LEU A 7 -6.71 -7.90 -9.73
CA LEU A 7 -7.93 -7.62 -8.99
C LEU A 7 -8.66 -6.37 -9.53
N VAL A 8 -7.92 -5.31 -9.84
CA VAL A 8 -8.48 -4.08 -10.41
C VAL A 8 -9.04 -4.35 -11.80
N THR A 9 -8.30 -5.03 -12.67
CA THR A 9 -8.78 -5.39 -14.01
C THR A 9 -10.02 -6.29 -13.93
N SER A 10 -10.04 -7.27 -13.02
CA SER A 10 -11.21 -8.14 -12.83
C SER A 10 -12.43 -7.37 -12.35
N ALA A 11 -12.24 -6.42 -11.43
CA ALA A 11 -13.31 -5.54 -10.95
C ALA A 11 -13.87 -4.64 -12.07
N VAL A 12 -12.99 -4.07 -12.91
CA VAL A 12 -13.39 -3.25 -14.06
C VAL A 12 -14.18 -4.08 -15.07
N VAL A 13 -13.71 -5.28 -15.41
CA VAL A 13 -14.42 -6.18 -16.34
C VAL A 13 -15.80 -6.56 -15.80
N LEU A 14 -15.89 -6.88 -14.50
CA LEU A 14 -17.17 -7.17 -13.86
C LEU A 14 -18.13 -5.98 -13.88
N ALA A 15 -17.61 -4.77 -13.68
CA ALA A 15 -18.41 -3.54 -13.76
C ALA A 15 -18.95 -3.31 -15.18
N ILE A 16 -18.10 -3.45 -16.20
CA ILE A 16 -18.50 -3.34 -17.61
C ILE A 16 -19.59 -4.35 -17.94
N ASN A 17 -19.38 -5.62 -17.58
CA ASN A 17 -20.37 -6.67 -17.81
C ASN A 17 -21.69 -6.42 -17.04
N GLY A 18 -21.61 -5.86 -15.83
CA GLY A 18 -22.79 -5.46 -15.07
C GLY A 18 -23.61 -4.37 -15.76
N VAL A 19 -22.95 -3.37 -16.37
CA VAL A 19 -23.62 -2.34 -17.17
C VAL A 19 -24.28 -2.95 -18.41
N ILE A 20 -23.58 -3.85 -19.10
CA ILE A 20 -24.10 -4.48 -20.32
C ILE A 20 -25.29 -5.38 -20.02
N GLN A 21 -25.29 -6.10 -18.89
CA GLN A 21 -26.44 -6.87 -18.43
C GLN A 21 -27.71 -6.00 -18.24
N ILE A 22 -27.55 -4.74 -17.84
CA ILE A 22 -28.67 -3.81 -17.67
C ILE A 22 -29.18 -3.31 -19.02
N ILE A 23 -28.27 -3.01 -19.95
CA ILE A 23 -28.61 -2.45 -21.27
C ILE A 23 -29.18 -3.53 -22.20
N ALA A 24 -28.57 -4.71 -22.22
CA ALA A 24 -28.87 -5.80 -23.14
C ALA A 24 -28.94 -7.14 -22.38
N PRO A 25 -30.02 -7.37 -21.59
CA PRO A 25 -30.16 -8.57 -20.76
C PRO A 25 -30.22 -9.87 -21.56
N GLU A 26 -30.56 -9.78 -22.86
CA GLU A 26 -30.70 -10.92 -23.77
C GLU A 26 -29.37 -11.62 -24.06
N ILE A 27 -28.23 -10.91 -23.97
CA ILE A 27 -26.89 -11.44 -24.28
C ILE A 27 -26.49 -12.58 -23.32
N PHE A 28 -26.86 -12.47 -22.05
CA PHE A 28 -26.47 -13.42 -21.00
C PHE A 28 -27.62 -14.33 -20.54
N GLY A 29 -28.83 -14.12 -21.09
CA GLY A 29 -30.04 -14.87 -20.77
C GLY A 29 -30.54 -14.68 -19.33
N SER A 30 -31.58 -15.44 -18.98
CA SER A 30 -32.28 -15.33 -17.69
C SER A 30 -31.42 -15.66 -16.46
N ARG A 31 -30.27 -16.32 -16.64
CA ARG A 31 -29.33 -16.71 -15.57
C ARG A 31 -28.12 -15.79 -15.44
N GLY A 32 -27.97 -14.78 -16.31
CA GLY A 32 -26.80 -13.90 -16.34
C GLY A 32 -26.53 -13.20 -15.01
N ALA A 33 -27.58 -12.68 -14.36
CA ALA A 33 -27.49 -12.02 -13.06
C ALA A 33 -26.89 -12.95 -11.97
N THR A 34 -27.30 -14.22 -11.94
CA THR A 34 -26.79 -15.20 -10.96
C THR A 34 -25.30 -15.52 -11.21
N MET A 35 -24.89 -15.68 -12.48
CA MET A 35 -23.47 -15.89 -12.81
C MET A 35 -22.60 -14.70 -12.39
N PHE A 36 -23.02 -13.47 -12.67
CA PHE A 36 -22.24 -12.29 -12.28
C PHE A 36 -22.17 -12.10 -10.76
N ALA A 37 -23.24 -12.44 -10.04
CA ALA A 37 -23.21 -12.46 -8.58
C ALA A 37 -22.15 -13.45 -8.05
N VAL A 38 -22.11 -14.67 -8.58
CA VAL A 38 -21.11 -15.67 -8.19
C VAL A 38 -19.68 -15.21 -8.49
N VAL A 39 -19.42 -14.69 -9.70
CA VAL A 39 -18.08 -14.21 -10.07
C VAL A 39 -17.66 -12.99 -9.24
N SER A 40 -18.60 -12.10 -8.89
CA SER A 40 -18.33 -10.95 -8.03
C SER A 40 -17.97 -11.38 -6.60
N ILE A 41 -18.69 -12.36 -6.04
CA ILE A 41 -18.38 -12.93 -4.72
C ILE A 41 -16.98 -13.58 -4.73
N LEU A 42 -16.66 -14.37 -5.76
CA LEU A 42 -15.32 -14.99 -5.90
C LEU A 42 -14.21 -13.94 -6.00
N THR A 43 -14.45 -12.86 -6.75
CA THR A 43 -13.50 -11.74 -6.89
C THR A 43 -13.31 -11.01 -5.56
N LEU A 44 -14.39 -10.79 -4.80
CA LEU A 44 -14.33 -10.20 -3.47
C LEU A 44 -13.53 -11.06 -2.49
N VAL A 45 -13.81 -12.37 -2.43
CA VAL A 45 -13.08 -13.32 -1.56
C VAL A 45 -11.59 -13.30 -1.90
N ASN A 46 -11.23 -13.29 -3.18
CA ASN A 46 -9.84 -13.20 -3.60
C ASN A 46 -9.18 -11.88 -3.18
N SER A 47 -9.90 -10.76 -3.30
CA SER A 47 -9.42 -9.45 -2.83
C SER A 47 -9.12 -9.48 -1.32
N LEU A 48 -10.01 -10.09 -0.53
CA LEU A 48 -9.82 -10.26 0.92
C LEU A 48 -8.65 -11.19 1.26
N LEU A 49 -8.45 -12.28 0.51
CA LEU A 49 -7.32 -13.17 0.70
C LEU A 49 -5.98 -12.47 0.40
N VAL A 50 -5.92 -11.67 -0.66
CA VAL A 50 -4.72 -10.91 -1.02
C VAL A 50 -4.46 -9.79 -0.01
N ALA A 51 -5.51 -9.12 0.48
CA ALA A 51 -5.40 -8.12 1.53
C ALA A 51 -4.90 -8.73 2.84
N SER A 52 -5.44 -9.89 3.24
CA SER A 52 -5.08 -10.57 4.50
C SER A 52 -3.69 -11.23 4.44
N ALA A 53 -3.28 -11.81 3.31
CA ALA A 53 -1.97 -12.45 3.17
C ALA A 53 -0.81 -11.45 3.29
N ASN A 54 -1.02 -10.19 2.89
CA ASN A 54 -0.01 -9.14 3.03
C ASN A 54 -0.05 -8.44 4.39
N TYR A 55 -1.09 -8.66 5.19
CA TYR A 55 -1.25 -8.04 6.50
C TYR A 55 -0.11 -8.38 7.48
N PRO A 56 0.32 -9.64 7.70
CA PRO A 56 1.35 -9.93 8.70
C PRO A 56 2.71 -9.31 8.36
N VAL A 57 3.09 -9.28 7.08
CA VAL A 57 4.34 -8.67 6.64
C VAL A 57 4.31 -7.16 6.87
N ARG A 58 3.22 -6.49 6.48
CA ARG A 58 3.06 -5.05 6.72
C ARG A 58 2.96 -4.73 8.21
N ALA A 59 2.24 -5.53 8.98
CA ALA A 59 2.12 -5.36 10.43
C ALA A 59 3.50 -5.46 11.11
N LEU A 60 4.34 -6.41 10.69
CA LEU A 60 5.71 -6.53 11.20
C LEU A 60 6.58 -5.32 10.81
N GLN A 61 6.48 -4.87 9.55
CA GLN A 61 7.18 -3.67 9.08
C GLN A 61 6.78 -2.44 9.90
N TYR A 62 5.49 -2.22 10.09
CA TYR A 62 4.97 -1.12 10.90
C TYR A 62 5.40 -1.24 12.35
N PHE A 63 5.34 -2.44 12.94
CA PHE A 63 5.81 -2.67 14.30
C PHE A 63 7.30 -2.32 14.47
N ARG A 64 8.14 -2.70 13.52
CA ARG A 64 9.58 -2.34 13.53
C ARG A 64 9.77 -0.84 13.42
N ALA A 65 9.10 -0.20 12.47
CA ALA A 65 9.20 1.23 12.23
C ALA A 65 8.74 2.04 13.47
N TYR A 66 7.61 1.68 14.10
CA TYR A 66 7.17 2.29 15.36
C TYR A 66 8.15 2.08 16.51
N ARG A 67 8.77 0.89 16.59
CA ARG A 67 9.74 0.59 17.66
C ARG A 67 11.03 1.39 17.48
N ASP A 68 11.48 1.58 16.25
CA ASP A 68 12.67 2.39 15.96
C ASP A 68 12.39 3.88 16.20
N LEU A 69 11.17 4.35 15.93
CA LEU A 69 10.70 5.67 16.34
C LEU A 69 10.70 5.83 17.87
N GLN A 70 10.19 4.85 18.62
CA GLN A 70 10.22 4.87 20.09
C GLN A 70 11.65 4.89 20.66
N ARG A 71 12.57 4.13 20.06
CA ARG A 71 13.99 4.14 20.44
C ARG A 71 14.62 5.50 20.18
N PHE A 72 14.32 6.11 19.03
CA PHE A 72 14.75 7.46 18.72
C PHE A 72 14.27 8.45 19.78
N TRP A 73 13.01 8.36 20.22
CA TRP A 73 12.47 9.18 21.30
C TRP A 73 13.24 9.02 22.62
N ALA A 74 13.47 7.78 23.04
CA ALA A 74 14.23 7.51 24.27
C ALA A 74 15.69 8.01 24.18
N GLU A 75 16.31 7.92 23.01
CA GLU A 75 17.65 8.46 22.75
C GLU A 75 17.66 9.99 22.82
N LEU A 76 16.62 10.64 22.28
CA LEU A 76 16.44 12.09 22.34
C LEU A 76 16.26 12.58 23.77
N ASP A 77 15.43 11.91 24.57
CA ASP A 77 15.14 12.27 25.96
C ASP A 77 16.35 12.06 26.88
N SER A 78 17.14 11.02 26.64
CA SER A 78 18.38 10.76 27.38
C SER A 78 19.53 11.70 26.97
N THR A 79 19.45 12.31 25.79
CA THR A 79 20.46 13.26 25.30
C THR A 79 20.18 14.66 25.85
N SER A 80 21.04 15.15 26.74
CA SER A 80 20.94 16.53 27.22
C SER A 80 21.04 17.52 26.04
N VAL A 81 20.20 18.56 26.01
CA VAL A 81 20.18 19.60 24.96
C VAL A 81 21.55 20.27 24.74
N ARG A 82 22.41 20.31 25.76
CA ARG A 82 23.80 20.82 25.67
C ARG A 82 24.76 19.91 24.90
N ARG A 83 24.41 18.65 24.70
CA ARG A 83 25.21 17.61 24.03
C ARG A 83 24.60 17.18 22.69
N MET A 84 23.67 17.92 22.10
CA MET A 84 23.22 17.70 20.73
C MET A 84 24.13 18.47 19.78
N PRO A 85 25.25 17.91 19.29
CA PRO A 85 26.22 18.67 18.51
C PRO A 85 25.75 18.80 17.06
N ASP A 86 24.71 18.06 16.67
CA ASP A 86 24.27 17.94 15.28
C ASP A 86 22.75 17.75 15.16
N LEU A 87 22.03 18.83 15.45
CA LEU A 87 20.57 18.86 15.35
C LEU A 87 20.06 18.53 13.94
N ALA A 88 20.87 18.81 12.89
CA ALA A 88 20.53 18.50 11.51
C ALA A 88 20.53 16.98 11.25
N ASN A 89 21.50 16.26 11.81
CA ASN A 89 21.52 14.79 11.72
C ASN A 89 20.36 14.14 12.50
N TRP A 90 19.98 14.69 13.65
CA TRP A 90 18.81 14.24 14.40
C TRP A 90 17.50 14.47 13.63
N GLU A 91 17.35 15.63 12.99
CA GLU A 91 16.23 15.96 12.11
C GLU A 91 16.14 15.00 10.92
N ALA A 92 17.25 14.77 10.22
CA ALA A 92 17.30 13.87 9.07
C ALA A 92 17.00 12.42 9.44
N ARG A 93 17.46 11.96 10.63
CA ARG A 93 17.12 10.63 11.14
C ARG A 93 15.64 10.53 11.52
N TYR A 94 15.09 11.57 12.15
CA TYR A 94 13.69 11.61 12.51
C TYR A 94 12.76 11.61 11.28
N GLN A 95 13.08 12.41 10.25
CA GLN A 95 12.30 12.44 9.02
C GLN A 95 12.30 11.09 8.30
N ARG A 96 13.46 10.42 8.23
CA ARG A 96 13.53 9.04 7.67
C ARG A 96 12.63 8.06 8.43
N LEU A 97 12.66 8.10 9.76
CA LEU A 97 11.79 7.25 10.58
C LEU A 97 10.30 7.57 10.39
N LEU A 98 9.95 8.85 10.20
CA LEU A 98 8.58 9.24 9.91
C LEU A 98 8.11 8.78 8.51
N ASP A 99 9.01 8.74 7.53
CA ASP A 99 8.69 8.27 6.19
C ASP A 99 8.41 6.75 6.16
N GLU A 100 8.99 5.99 7.09
CA GLU A 100 8.82 4.53 7.20
C GLU A 100 7.54 4.11 7.94
N VAL A 101 6.99 4.99 8.77
CA VAL A 101 5.83 4.66 9.60
C VAL A 101 4.55 5.21 8.94
N PRO A 102 3.51 4.37 8.76
CA PRO A 102 2.30 4.76 8.06
C PRO A 102 1.49 5.82 8.82
N ASN A 103 0.75 6.64 8.07
CA ASN A 103 -0.19 7.65 8.59
C ASN A 103 0.43 8.78 9.43
N HIS A 104 1.72 9.07 9.28
CA HIS A 104 2.29 10.25 9.93
C HIS A 104 2.03 11.54 9.19
N THR A 105 1.75 12.57 9.98
CA THR A 105 1.52 13.92 9.49
C THR A 105 2.65 14.84 9.94
N GLN A 106 2.83 15.97 9.24
CA GLN A 106 3.74 17.02 9.73
C GLN A 106 3.33 17.59 11.10
N ALA A 107 2.10 17.36 11.55
CA ALA A 107 1.68 17.75 12.89
C ALA A 107 2.43 16.93 13.96
N ASP A 108 2.66 15.65 13.70
CA ASP A 108 3.38 14.74 14.61
C ASP A 108 4.84 15.21 14.80
N PHE A 109 5.46 15.71 13.72
CA PHE A 109 6.79 16.33 13.78
C PHE A 109 6.87 17.54 14.71
N ARG A 110 5.78 18.32 14.85
CA ARG A 110 5.79 19.51 15.72
C ARG A 110 5.60 19.17 17.19
N VAL A 111 4.94 18.07 17.50
CA VAL A 111 4.67 17.63 18.89
C VAL A 111 5.88 16.93 19.48
N ALA A 112 6.53 16.14 18.64
CA ALA A 112 7.76 15.41 18.81
C ALA A 112 8.87 16.16 19.59
N PHE A 113 9.26 17.36 19.17
CA PHE A 113 10.44 18.01 19.78
C PHE A 113 10.12 18.77 21.10
N PRO A 114 11.07 18.81 22.05
CA PRO A 114 10.97 19.65 23.25
C PRO A 114 10.65 21.12 22.94
N PRO A 115 9.96 21.87 23.83
CA PRO A 115 9.59 23.28 23.61
C PRO A 115 10.73 24.18 23.11
N ARG A 116 11.95 23.98 23.61
CA ARG A 116 13.15 24.74 23.21
C ARG A 116 13.56 24.49 21.76
N LEU A 117 13.41 23.25 21.28
CA LEU A 117 13.69 22.88 19.90
C LEU A 117 12.52 23.27 18.96
N ARG A 118 11.27 23.27 19.46
CA ARG A 118 10.10 23.78 18.71
C ARG A 118 10.27 25.24 18.30
N ALA A 119 10.85 26.07 19.17
CA ALA A 119 11.15 27.46 18.85
C ALA A 119 12.18 27.60 17.71
N TYR A 120 13.23 26.76 17.74
CA TYR A 120 14.23 26.69 16.66
C TYR A 120 13.60 26.26 15.33
N TRP A 121 12.78 25.20 15.33
CA TRP A 121 12.10 24.72 14.13
C TRP A 121 11.09 25.73 13.56
N ALA A 122 10.29 26.37 14.43
CA ALA A 122 9.37 27.43 14.02
C ALA A 122 10.11 28.64 13.42
N TRP A 123 11.31 28.94 13.90
CA TRP A 123 12.18 29.95 13.29
C TRP A 123 12.74 29.49 11.92
N LYS A 124 13.22 28.26 11.81
CA LYS A 124 13.74 27.67 10.56
C LYS A 124 12.66 27.63 9.47
N ASP A 125 11.45 27.20 9.79
CA ASP A 125 10.31 27.17 8.85
C ASP A 125 9.88 28.55 8.38
N ARG A 126 9.91 29.55 9.27
CA ARG A 126 9.65 30.95 8.88
C ARG A 126 10.71 31.45 7.91
N ARG A 127 11.97 31.07 8.13
CA ARG A 127 13.11 31.42 7.25
C ARG A 127 13.09 30.68 5.91
N ALA A 128 12.66 29.42 5.90
CA ALA A 128 12.50 28.63 4.67
C ALA A 128 11.35 29.18 3.82
N ARG A 129 10.21 29.53 4.43
CA ARG A 129 9.06 30.14 3.73
C ARG A 129 9.39 31.52 3.15
N SER A 130 10.16 32.33 3.87
CA SER A 130 10.63 33.63 3.34
C SER A 130 11.65 33.50 2.21
N ARG A 131 12.36 32.37 2.10
CA ARG A 131 13.23 32.05 0.95
C ARG A 131 12.47 31.46 -0.25
N LEU A 132 11.45 30.64 0.01
CA LEU A 132 10.59 30.05 -1.02
C LEU A 132 9.64 31.09 -1.66
N GLY A 133 9.30 32.16 -0.95
CA GLY A 133 8.63 33.32 -1.55
C GLY A 133 9.49 34.08 -2.57
N ALA A 134 10.80 33.82 -2.64
CA ALA A 134 11.74 34.47 -3.56
C ALA A 134 12.25 33.57 -4.71
N ARG A 135 11.98 32.26 -4.66
CA ARG A 135 12.36 31.33 -5.74
C ARG A 135 11.30 30.24 -5.86
N GLY A 136 10.65 30.22 -7.03
CA GLY A 136 9.64 29.25 -7.41
C GLY A 136 10.04 27.80 -7.10
N SER A 137 9.03 27.05 -6.67
CA SER A 137 9.05 25.68 -6.17
C SER A 137 9.95 24.68 -6.89
N SER A 138 10.68 23.87 -6.13
CA SER A 138 11.00 22.49 -6.50
C SER A 138 11.24 21.66 -5.23
N ARG A 139 10.36 20.70 -4.94
CA ARG A 139 10.64 19.64 -3.96
C ARG A 139 11.66 18.67 -4.57
N PRO A 140 12.67 18.18 -3.84
CA PRO A 140 13.54 17.14 -4.37
C PRO A 140 12.80 15.79 -4.43
N PRO A 141 13.13 14.91 -5.41
CA PRO A 141 12.62 13.55 -5.45
C PRO A 141 13.43 12.69 -4.49
N TYR A 142 12.79 11.82 -3.71
CA TYR A 142 13.51 10.74 -3.02
C TYR A 142 12.96 9.38 -3.41
N VAL A 143 13.92 8.53 -3.78
CA VAL A 143 13.80 7.20 -4.37
C VAL A 143 13.69 6.19 -3.24
N ALA A 144 12.60 5.41 -3.22
CA ALA A 144 12.44 4.28 -2.33
C ALA A 144 13.38 3.15 -2.79
N THR A 145 14.35 2.78 -1.95
CA THR A 145 15.22 1.61 -2.15
C THR A 145 14.67 0.44 -1.34
N GLU A 146 14.30 -0.62 -2.05
CA GLU A 146 13.94 -1.91 -1.48
C GLU A 146 15.18 -2.57 -0.84
N SER A 147 15.05 -3.15 0.35
CA SER A 147 15.95 -4.23 0.75
C SER A 147 15.29 -5.23 1.69
N HIS A 148 15.66 -6.47 1.38
CA HIS A 148 15.29 -7.75 1.97
C HIS A 148 15.52 -7.82 3.48
N GLU A 149 14.64 -8.55 4.19
CA GLU A 149 15.02 -9.66 5.09
C GLU A 149 13.80 -10.21 5.84
N LEU A 150 13.45 -11.46 5.53
CA LEU A 150 12.51 -12.29 6.29
C LEU A 150 13.15 -13.67 6.51
N LEU A 151 13.87 -13.79 7.63
CA LEU A 151 14.24 -15.05 8.26
C LEU A 151 13.71 -14.97 9.69
N LEU A 152 12.83 -15.90 10.08
CA LEU A 152 12.63 -16.41 11.47
C LEU A 152 11.31 -17.19 11.65
N LEU A 153 10.98 -18.16 10.78
CA LEU A 153 10.02 -19.24 11.12
C LEU A 153 10.48 -20.55 10.45
N GLY A 154 10.37 -21.66 11.19
CA GLY A 154 11.11 -22.92 10.96
C GLY A 154 10.92 -23.61 9.59
N PRO A 155 11.96 -24.31 9.08
CA PRO A 155 12.13 -24.61 7.65
C PRO A 155 11.14 -25.60 7.02
N TRP A 156 10.53 -26.52 7.78
CA TRP A 156 9.83 -27.68 7.18
C TRP A 156 8.31 -27.55 7.12
N ALA A 157 7.66 -26.97 8.12
CA ALA A 157 6.21 -26.74 8.13
C ALA A 157 5.80 -25.55 7.23
N PHE A 158 6.65 -24.52 7.19
CA PHE A 158 6.43 -23.35 6.33
C PHE A 158 6.65 -23.67 4.85
N ALA A 159 7.56 -24.59 4.50
CA ALA A 159 7.86 -24.92 3.12
C ALA A 159 6.67 -25.57 2.40
N ARG A 160 5.98 -26.53 3.01
CA ARG A 160 4.81 -27.18 2.39
C ARG A 160 3.60 -26.25 2.28
N LEU A 161 3.34 -25.44 3.32
CA LEU A 161 2.27 -24.45 3.28
C LEU A 161 2.61 -23.32 2.29
N ARG A 162 3.88 -22.90 2.18
CA ARG A 162 4.35 -21.96 1.15
C ARG A 162 4.25 -22.54 -0.24
N VAL A 163 4.53 -23.81 -0.48
CA VAL A 163 4.45 -24.38 -1.81
C VAL A 163 2.98 -24.44 -2.22
N LEU A 164 2.09 -25.02 -1.42
CA LEU A 164 0.65 -25.04 -1.76
C LEU A 164 0.06 -23.63 -1.83
N SER A 165 0.42 -22.73 -0.92
CA SER A 165 0.02 -21.33 -1.02
C SER A 165 0.66 -20.64 -2.21
N SER A 166 1.90 -20.94 -2.58
CA SER A 166 2.57 -20.33 -3.74
C SER A 166 1.88 -20.75 -5.03
N TRP A 167 1.52 -22.03 -5.18
CA TRP A 167 0.78 -22.51 -6.35
C TRP A 167 -0.61 -21.84 -6.41
N ALA A 168 -1.36 -21.85 -5.31
CA ALA A 168 -2.63 -21.12 -5.24
C ALA A 168 -2.43 -19.62 -5.52
N PHE A 169 -1.44 -18.97 -4.91
CA PHE A 169 -1.17 -17.55 -5.10
C PHE A 169 -0.54 -17.19 -6.46
N THR A 170 -0.12 -18.15 -7.27
CA THR A 170 0.41 -17.88 -8.61
C THR A 170 -0.64 -18.16 -9.67
N TYR A 171 -1.38 -19.26 -9.52
CA TYR A 171 -2.30 -19.75 -10.55
C TYR A 171 -3.76 -19.34 -10.33
N LEU A 172 -4.20 -19.10 -9.10
CA LEU A 172 -5.56 -18.61 -8.82
C LEU A 172 -5.88 -17.27 -9.51
N PRO A 173 -5.02 -16.23 -9.52
CA PRO A 173 -5.30 -15.00 -10.24
C PRO A 173 -5.32 -15.20 -11.75
N LEU A 174 -4.46 -16.08 -12.27
CA LEU A 174 -4.41 -16.40 -13.69
C LEU A 174 -5.70 -17.12 -14.12
N ALA A 175 -6.14 -18.11 -13.32
CA ALA A 175 -7.39 -18.82 -13.53
C ALA A 175 -8.61 -17.88 -13.42
N LEU A 176 -8.61 -16.96 -12.44
CA LEU A 176 -9.66 -15.95 -12.30
C LEU A 176 -9.69 -14.99 -13.49
N ALA A 177 -8.52 -14.50 -13.92
CA ALA A 177 -8.40 -13.61 -15.07
C ALA A 177 -8.89 -14.29 -16.36
N VAL A 178 -8.57 -15.57 -16.56
CA VAL A 178 -9.09 -16.37 -17.68
C VAL A 178 -10.60 -16.52 -17.57
N LEU A 179 -11.13 -16.90 -16.40
CA LEU A 179 -12.58 -17.01 -16.16
C LEU A 179 -13.31 -15.70 -16.45
N VAL A 180 -12.77 -14.58 -15.97
CA VAL A 180 -13.31 -13.23 -16.22
C VAL A 180 -13.21 -12.87 -17.71
N ALA A 181 -12.09 -13.16 -18.37
CA ALA A 181 -11.94 -12.92 -19.80
C ALA A 181 -12.92 -13.75 -20.65
N LEU A 182 -13.22 -14.99 -20.24
CA LEU A 182 -14.22 -15.83 -20.92
C LEU A 182 -15.62 -15.20 -20.84
N THR A 183 -15.95 -14.45 -19.78
CA THR A 183 -17.24 -13.74 -19.68
C THR A 183 -17.37 -12.57 -20.67
N LEU A 184 -16.27 -12.09 -21.27
CA LEU A 184 -16.29 -11.05 -22.30
C LEU A 184 -16.60 -11.58 -23.70
N ILE A 185 -16.47 -12.89 -23.95
CA ILE A 185 -16.68 -13.46 -25.29
C ILE A 185 -18.09 -13.19 -25.85
N PRO A 186 -19.19 -13.39 -25.09
CA PRO A 186 -20.53 -13.06 -25.57
C PRO A 186 -20.68 -11.57 -25.88
N THR A 187 -20.11 -10.73 -25.02
CA THR A 187 -20.13 -9.27 -25.13
C THR A 187 -19.45 -8.79 -26.41
N VAL A 188 -18.22 -9.24 -26.66
CA VAL A 188 -17.44 -8.87 -27.85
C VAL A 188 -18.13 -9.39 -29.11
N ARG A 189 -18.67 -10.60 -29.06
CA ARG A 189 -19.41 -11.18 -30.20
C ARG A 189 -20.66 -10.36 -30.54
N TRP A 190 -21.41 -9.89 -29.54
CA TRP A 190 -22.56 -9.02 -29.74
C TRP A 190 -22.15 -7.68 -30.36
N PHE A 191 -21.11 -7.05 -29.83
CA PHE A 191 -20.61 -5.76 -30.35
C PHE A 191 -20.13 -5.84 -31.81
N LEU A 192 -19.59 -6.98 -32.24
CA LEU A 192 -19.13 -7.19 -33.63
C LEU A 192 -20.26 -7.58 -34.61
N SER A 193 -21.46 -7.87 -34.10
CA SER A 193 -22.63 -8.24 -34.92
C SER A 193 -23.56 -7.07 -35.23
N GLU A 194 -23.33 -5.91 -34.61
CA GLU A 194 -23.95 -4.62 -34.96
C GLU A 194 -23.07 -3.84 -35.95
#